data_AF-A0A1A2S9H4-F1
#
_entry.id   AF-A0A1A2S9H4-F1
#
_cell.length_a   1.000
_cell.length_b   1.000
_cell.length_c   1.000
_cell.angle_alpha   90.00
_cell.angle_beta   90.00
_cell.angle_gamma   90.00
#
_symmetry.space_group_name_H-M   'P 1'
#
loop_
_entity.id
_entity.type
_entity.pdbx_description
1 polymer ?
#
loop_
_entity_poly.entity_id
_entity_poly.type
_entity_poly.pdbx_seq_one_letter_code
_entity_poly.pdbx_strand_id
1 'polypeptide(L)'
;MHSEQAPPPPKSAPGWYPDPAVGHGLQRYFDGTNWTSEWAFSAEPQKKGTSGKAALALAALCTLVLLVFIGKSWIFDPKKDSLSSPSSNSATDGTPPPTEEAPSTPPGPKKPDGVAFTIAPGPNGGVVEARFAIRDNYTEQLIKDGARSDTIDILKYAKTTYPDASAVNVQGTFPMTDPYGNTSTQVAIDLTYSRETLNKINFDGVTKKSIWEIRDSGSVLPAFQP
;
A
#
# COMPACT_ATOMS: atom_id res chain seq x y z
N MET A 1 -36.52 -23.36 41.19
CA MET A 1 -36.49 -22.49 40.00
C MET A 1 -35.10 -22.58 39.40
N HIS A 2 -34.96 -22.93 38.13
CA HIS A 2 -33.69 -22.76 37.42
C HIS A 2 -33.72 -21.39 36.75
N SER A 3 -32.71 -20.55 37.00
CA SER A 3 -32.58 -19.27 36.30
C SER A 3 -32.05 -19.55 34.90
N GLU A 4 -32.91 -19.45 33.89
CA GLU A 4 -32.50 -19.59 32.50
C GLU A 4 -31.65 -18.37 32.11
N GLN A 5 -30.34 -18.58 32.03
CA GLN A 5 -29.41 -17.50 31.72
C GLN A 5 -29.53 -17.16 30.23
N ALA A 6 -30.01 -15.93 29.95
CA ALA A 6 -30.18 -15.44 28.60
C ALA A 6 -28.88 -15.61 27.78
N PRO A 7 -28.97 -16.04 26.50
CA PRO A 7 -27.80 -16.24 25.67
C PRO A 7 -27.01 -14.91 25.54
N PRO A 8 -25.67 -14.98 25.43
CA PRO A 8 -24.87 -13.78 25.19
C PRO A 8 -25.33 -13.09 23.90
N PRO A 9 -25.24 -11.74 23.82
CA PRO A 9 -25.63 -11.02 22.61
C PRO A 9 -24.85 -11.54 21.39
N PRO A 10 -25.47 -11.59 20.21
CA PRO A 10 -24.82 -12.08 19.00
C PRO A 10 -23.57 -11.23 18.72
N LYS A 11 -22.42 -11.89 18.57
CA LYS A 11 -21.18 -11.22 18.14
C LYS A 11 -21.41 -10.65 16.74
N SER A 12 -21.01 -9.39 16.52
CA SER A 12 -20.99 -8.80 15.19
C SER A 12 -20.18 -9.67 14.24
N ALA A 13 -20.74 -9.98 13.07
CA ALA A 13 -20.04 -10.72 12.04
C ALA A 13 -18.87 -9.89 11.47
N PRO A 14 -17.88 -10.51 10.81
CA PRO A 14 -16.87 -9.76 10.07
C PRO A 14 -17.52 -8.97 8.92
N GLY A 15 -17.20 -7.68 8.77
CA GLY A 15 -17.89 -6.83 7.80
C GLY A 15 -17.58 -5.34 7.92
N TRP A 16 -18.18 -4.54 7.03
CA TRP A 16 -18.10 -3.08 7.04
C TRP A 16 -19.18 -2.49 7.96
N TYR A 17 -18.77 -1.67 8.91
CA TYR A 17 -19.65 -1.00 9.87
C TYR A 17 -19.24 0.47 10.03
N PRO A 18 -20.16 1.40 10.36
CA PRO A 18 -19.80 2.77 10.72
C PRO A 18 -18.88 2.78 11.95
N ASP A 19 -17.72 3.46 11.90
CA ASP A 19 -16.81 3.51 13.05
C ASP A 19 -17.40 4.41 14.16
N PRO A 20 -17.70 3.89 15.37
CA PRO A 20 -18.25 4.69 16.46
C PRO A 20 -17.30 5.76 16.99
N ALA A 21 -16.00 5.71 16.67
CA ALA A 21 -15.03 6.76 16.98
C ALA A 21 -15.02 7.91 15.96
N VAL A 22 -15.67 7.75 14.79
CA VAL A 22 -15.65 8.71 13.68
C VAL A 22 -17.09 8.92 13.17
N GLY A 23 -17.87 9.67 13.95
CA GLY A 23 -19.35 9.72 13.92
C GLY A 23 -20.04 10.33 12.68
N HIS A 24 -19.41 10.27 11.50
CA HIS A 24 -19.77 11.03 10.30
C HIS A 24 -19.89 10.16 9.04
N GLY A 25 -20.23 8.87 9.20
CA GLY A 25 -20.61 7.98 8.08
C GLY A 25 -19.47 7.20 7.43
N LEU A 26 -18.22 7.40 7.86
CA LEU A 26 -17.08 6.57 7.46
C LEU A 26 -17.26 5.13 7.97
N GLN A 27 -17.22 4.17 7.05
CA GLN A 27 -17.27 2.75 7.39
C GLN A 27 -15.87 2.15 7.45
N ARG A 28 -15.67 1.25 8.42
CA ARG A 28 -14.41 0.58 8.73
C ARG A 28 -14.66 -0.91 8.84
N TYR A 29 -13.63 -1.74 8.56
CA TYR A 29 -13.80 -3.19 8.62
C TYR A 29 -13.63 -3.69 10.06
N PHE A 30 -14.59 -4.49 10.52
CA PHE A 30 -14.54 -5.25 11.76
C PHE A 30 -14.26 -6.72 11.41
N ASP A 31 -13.30 -7.35 12.07
CA ASP A 31 -12.86 -8.73 11.77
C ASP A 31 -13.66 -9.83 12.50
N GLY A 32 -14.68 -9.45 13.28
CA GLY A 32 -15.42 -10.33 14.21
C GLY A 32 -14.93 -10.23 15.67
N THR A 33 -13.79 -9.58 15.90
CA THR A 33 -13.19 -9.32 17.22
C THR A 33 -12.66 -7.89 17.39
N ASN A 34 -12.04 -7.30 16.37
CA ASN A 34 -11.40 -5.99 16.39
C ASN A 34 -11.74 -5.18 15.13
N TRP A 35 -11.52 -3.86 15.20
CA TRP A 35 -11.55 -2.99 14.04
C TRP A 35 -10.17 -2.96 13.38
N THR A 36 -10.07 -3.31 12.10
CA THR A 36 -8.79 -3.29 11.36
C THR A 36 -8.40 -1.85 10.99
N SER A 37 -7.27 -1.65 10.32
CA SER A 37 -6.91 -0.33 9.77
C SER A 37 -7.67 0.02 8.48
N GLU A 38 -8.55 -0.85 7.95
CA GLU A 38 -9.14 -0.68 6.61
C GLU A 38 -10.48 0.09 6.61
N TRP A 39 -10.66 0.95 5.60
CA TRP A 39 -11.82 1.84 5.42
C TRP A 39 -12.54 1.56 4.10
N ALA A 40 -13.86 1.76 4.06
CA ALA A 40 -14.67 1.46 2.91
C ALA A 40 -14.54 2.54 1.81
N PHE A 41 -13.80 2.24 0.75
CA PHE A 41 -13.75 3.08 -0.43
C PHE A 41 -15.06 3.00 -1.20
N SER A 42 -15.92 4.03 -1.10
CA SER A 42 -17.03 4.19 -2.03
C SER A 42 -16.53 4.74 -3.37
N ALA A 43 -15.90 3.86 -4.15
CA ALA A 43 -16.18 3.87 -5.57
C ALA A 43 -17.66 3.49 -5.79
N GLU A 44 -18.22 3.83 -6.95
CA GLU A 44 -19.65 3.64 -7.24
C GLU A 44 -20.15 2.22 -6.93
N PRO A 45 -21.41 2.06 -6.49
CA PRO A 45 -22.00 0.74 -6.25
C PRO A 45 -21.97 -0.09 -7.53
N GLN A 46 -21.12 -1.11 -7.55
CA GLN A 46 -21.01 -2.10 -8.63
C GLN A 46 -22.40 -2.64 -9.01
N LYS A 47 -22.96 -2.16 -10.14
CA LYS A 47 -24.26 -2.58 -10.65
C LYS A 47 -24.21 -4.04 -11.10
N LYS A 48 -24.44 -4.96 -10.17
CA LYS A 48 -24.50 -6.39 -10.40
C LYS A 48 -25.81 -6.77 -11.09
N GLY A 49 -25.83 -6.71 -12.42
CA GLY A 49 -26.91 -7.21 -13.27
C GLY A 49 -26.61 -7.00 -14.75
N THR A 50 -26.91 -7.92 -15.68
CA THR A 50 -27.49 -9.28 -15.53
C THR A 50 -26.95 -10.18 -16.66
N SER A 51 -27.10 -11.50 -16.51
CA SER A 51 -26.52 -12.54 -17.38
C SER A 51 -26.75 -12.38 -18.90
N GLY A 52 -25.67 -12.54 -19.67
CA GLY A 52 -25.68 -12.79 -21.12
C GLY A 52 -24.57 -13.79 -21.49
N LYS A 53 -24.83 -14.74 -22.41
CA LYS A 53 -23.93 -15.88 -22.67
C LYS A 53 -22.86 -15.57 -23.73
N ALA A 54 -21.58 -15.63 -23.33
CA ALA A 54 -20.43 -16.01 -24.17
C ALA A 54 -19.34 -16.59 -23.23
N ALA A 55 -18.79 -17.81 -23.33
CA ALA A 55 -18.48 -18.74 -24.42
C ALA A 55 -17.06 -18.60 -25.01
N LEU A 56 -16.13 -19.37 -24.42
CA LEU A 56 -14.96 -20.05 -25.03
C LEU A 56 -13.84 -19.25 -25.75
N ALA A 57 -12.69 -19.12 -25.06
CA ALA A 57 -11.35 -19.50 -25.52
C ALA A 57 -10.51 -19.84 -24.25
N LEU A 58 -9.89 -21.01 -24.06
CA LEU A 58 -8.71 -21.60 -24.73
C LEU A 58 -7.43 -20.73 -24.63
N ALA A 59 -6.26 -21.26 -24.26
CA ALA A 59 -5.92 -22.60 -23.74
C ALA A 59 -4.59 -22.57 -22.93
N ALA A 60 -4.24 -23.70 -22.29
CA ALA A 60 -3.02 -23.83 -21.48
C ALA A 60 -1.75 -24.05 -22.32
N LEU A 61 -0.62 -23.44 -21.91
CA LEU A 61 0.70 -23.73 -22.48
C LEU A 61 1.84 -23.40 -21.47
N CYS A 62 1.85 -24.08 -20.32
CA CYS A 62 2.88 -23.91 -19.26
C CYS A 62 3.77 -25.15 -19.07
N THR A 63 3.77 -26.08 -20.02
CA THR A 63 4.54 -27.34 -19.95
C THR A 63 5.22 -27.64 -21.29
N LEU A 64 6.37 -26.99 -21.59
CA LEU A 64 7.51 -27.52 -22.39
C LEU A 64 8.60 -26.44 -22.67
N VAL A 65 9.25 -25.84 -21.65
CA VAL A 65 10.59 -25.20 -21.82
C VAL A 65 11.51 -25.45 -20.61
N LEU A 66 11.38 -26.62 -19.98
CA LEU A 66 12.50 -27.23 -19.26
C LEU A 66 13.19 -28.20 -20.23
N LEU A 67 14.53 -28.26 -20.20
CA LEU A 67 15.42 -29.15 -20.99
C LEU A 67 15.96 -28.63 -22.36
N VAL A 68 16.61 -27.46 -22.37
CA VAL A 68 17.79 -27.16 -23.23
C VAL A 68 18.74 -26.32 -22.35
N PHE A 69 19.71 -26.82 -21.58
CA PHE A 69 20.67 -27.94 -21.69
C PHE A 69 21.89 -27.68 -22.62
N ILE A 70 23.09 -27.72 -22.01
CA ILE A 70 24.45 -27.82 -22.60
C ILE A 70 25.06 -26.52 -23.18
N GLY A 71 26.18 -26.04 -22.61
CA GLY A 71 26.83 -24.79 -23.08
C GLY A 71 28.20 -24.36 -22.51
N LYS A 72 29.03 -25.27 -21.98
CA LYS A 72 30.48 -25.15 -21.65
C LYS A 72 31.14 -23.75 -21.41
N SER A 73 31.72 -23.62 -20.22
CA SER A 73 33.10 -23.13 -19.98
C SER A 73 33.52 -21.74 -20.49
N TRP A 74 33.59 -20.77 -19.57
CA TRP A 74 34.68 -19.79 -19.56
C TRP A 74 35.52 -20.00 -18.29
N ILE A 75 36.73 -20.53 -18.50
CA ILE A 75 37.78 -20.67 -17.48
C ILE A 75 38.64 -19.40 -17.56
N PHE A 76 39.03 -18.84 -16.41
CA PHE A 76 40.11 -17.85 -16.37
C PHE A 76 40.97 -18.05 -15.11
N ASP A 77 42.28 -18.12 -15.33
CA ASP A 77 43.35 -18.53 -14.41
C ASP A 77 44.70 -18.27 -15.14
N PRO A 78 45.88 -18.13 -14.51
CA PRO A 78 46.24 -17.78 -13.12
C PRO A 78 47.13 -16.49 -13.07
N LYS A 79 47.81 -16.26 -11.92
CA LYS A 79 49.05 -15.45 -11.71
C LYS A 79 48.86 -13.93 -11.46
N LYS A 80 49.67 -13.22 -10.65
CA LYS A 80 50.79 -13.51 -9.69
C LYS A 80 51.01 -12.22 -8.84
N ASP A 81 51.79 -12.10 -7.77
CA ASP A 81 52.79 -12.94 -7.05
C ASP A 81 52.96 -12.39 -5.61
N SER A 82 53.55 -13.18 -4.68
CA SER A 82 54.17 -12.73 -3.39
C SER A 82 53.24 -12.09 -2.32
N LEU A 83 53.43 -12.20 -0.99
CA LEU A 83 54.22 -13.04 -0.05
C LEU A 83 53.51 -12.87 1.34
N SER A 84 53.61 -13.68 2.40
CA SER A 84 54.52 -14.77 2.81
C SER A 84 53.75 -15.85 3.65
N SER A 85 54.46 -16.72 4.36
CA SER A 85 53.99 -17.54 5.51
C SER A 85 55.09 -17.51 6.61
N PRO A 86 55.08 -18.24 7.78
CA PRO A 86 54.52 -19.58 8.04
C PRO A 86 53.92 -19.87 9.45
N SER A 87 53.52 -21.14 9.64
CA SER A 87 53.22 -21.88 10.90
C SER A 87 51.73 -22.05 11.27
N SER A 88 51.23 -23.20 11.74
CA SER A 88 51.76 -24.59 11.73
C SER A 88 50.66 -25.63 12.03
N ASN A 89 50.84 -26.87 11.52
CA ASN A 89 50.31 -28.16 11.99
C ASN A 89 48.78 -28.49 11.98
N SER A 90 48.40 -29.31 10.99
CA SER A 90 47.86 -30.69 11.14
C SER A 90 46.47 -31.03 11.70
N ALA A 91 45.83 -31.99 10.99
CA ALA A 91 44.93 -33.07 11.46
C ALA A 91 43.39 -32.84 11.59
N THR A 92 42.70 -33.00 10.45
CA THR A 92 41.64 -34.01 10.18
C THR A 92 40.36 -34.11 11.06
N ASP A 93 39.22 -33.83 10.39
CA ASP A 93 37.81 -34.27 10.60
C ASP A 93 37.12 -34.14 11.97
N GLY A 94 35.86 -33.64 11.98
CA GLY A 94 35.06 -33.74 13.22
C GLY A 94 33.69 -33.06 13.42
N THR A 95 32.94 -32.55 12.42
CA THR A 95 31.49 -32.21 12.56
C THR A 95 31.18 -30.95 13.45
N PRO A 96 30.14 -30.13 13.15
CA PRO A 96 30.32 -28.83 12.49
C PRO A 96 30.30 -27.59 13.42
N PRO A 97 30.71 -26.41 12.92
CA PRO A 97 30.37 -25.12 13.52
C PRO A 97 28.86 -24.83 13.46
N PRO A 98 28.33 -23.93 14.32
CA PRO A 98 26.90 -23.65 14.42
C PRO A 98 26.33 -22.90 13.21
N THR A 99 25.00 -22.96 13.06
CA THR A 99 24.23 -22.15 12.11
C THR A 99 24.47 -20.65 12.37
N GLU A 100 25.18 -19.99 11.46
CA GLU A 100 25.26 -18.53 11.41
C GLU A 100 23.94 -18.00 10.82
N GLU A 101 23.12 -17.36 11.66
CA GLU A 101 21.87 -16.74 11.20
C GLU A 101 22.19 -15.61 10.21
N ALA A 102 21.61 -15.69 9.01
CA ALA A 102 21.80 -14.66 8.00
C ALA A 102 21.32 -13.30 8.54
N PRO A 103 22.11 -12.21 8.39
CA PRO A 103 21.77 -10.90 8.94
C PRO A 103 20.44 -10.41 8.36
N SER A 104 19.43 -10.30 9.23
CA SER A 104 18.08 -9.92 8.85
C SER A 104 18.06 -8.59 8.09
N THR A 105 17.51 -8.61 6.86
CA THR A 105 17.21 -7.39 6.11
C THR A 105 16.43 -6.42 7.01
N PRO A 106 16.81 -5.13 7.08
CA PRO A 106 16.09 -4.15 7.88
C PRO A 106 14.59 -4.17 7.56
N PRO A 107 13.69 -3.99 8.55
CA PRO A 107 12.26 -3.95 8.29
C PRO A 107 11.97 -2.85 7.26
N GLY A 108 11.21 -3.22 6.22
CA GLY A 108 10.82 -2.30 5.16
C GLY A 108 10.03 -1.10 5.69
N PRO A 109 9.87 -0.02 4.90
CA PRO A 109 9.14 1.17 5.32
C PRO A 109 7.75 0.79 5.82
N LYS A 110 7.34 1.31 6.99
CA LYS A 110 5.99 1.00 7.51
C LYS A 110 4.95 1.56 6.52
N LYS A 111 4.11 0.68 6.00
CA LYS A 111 2.94 1.06 5.19
C LYS A 111 2.01 1.98 6.00
N PRO A 112 1.56 3.12 5.44
CA PRO A 112 0.52 3.96 6.04
C PRO A 112 -0.79 3.18 6.29
N ASP A 113 -1.35 3.36 7.49
CA ASP A 113 -2.62 2.75 7.89
C ASP A 113 -3.79 3.31 7.05
N GLY A 114 -4.72 2.44 6.66
CA GLY A 114 -5.91 2.83 5.89
C GLY A 114 -5.73 3.10 4.40
N VAL A 115 -4.52 2.88 3.86
CA VAL A 115 -4.22 3.13 2.44
C VAL A 115 -4.17 1.83 1.63
N ALA A 116 -4.89 1.77 0.53
CA ALA A 116 -4.72 0.76 -0.52
C ALA A 116 -3.69 1.25 -1.55
N PHE A 117 -2.75 0.40 -1.94
CA PHE A 117 -1.77 0.68 -3.00
C PHE A 117 -1.92 -0.34 -4.12
N THR A 118 -2.05 0.13 -5.36
CA THR A 118 -2.14 -0.69 -6.57
C THR A 118 -1.29 -0.09 -7.69
N ILE A 119 -0.69 -0.93 -8.54
CA ILE A 119 0.11 -0.46 -9.68
C ILE A 119 -0.72 -0.57 -10.95
N ALA A 120 -0.96 0.57 -11.61
CA ALA A 120 -1.63 0.67 -12.90
C ALA A 120 -0.59 0.85 -14.04
N PRO A 121 -0.78 0.26 -15.23
CA PRO A 121 0.07 0.57 -16.39
C PRO A 121 -0.08 2.03 -16.83
N GLY A 122 1.01 2.78 -16.88
CA GLY A 122 1.07 4.15 -17.40
C GLY A 122 1.93 4.26 -18.66
N PRO A 123 1.76 5.33 -19.48
CA PRO A 123 2.48 5.50 -20.75
C PRO A 123 4.01 5.62 -20.57
N ASN A 124 4.46 6.09 -19.40
CA ASN A 124 5.87 6.28 -19.06
C ASN A 124 6.38 5.22 -18.06
N GLY A 125 5.69 4.08 -17.94
CA GLY A 125 5.90 3.08 -16.88
C GLY A 125 4.80 3.10 -15.82
N GLY A 126 4.81 2.13 -14.90
CA GLY A 126 3.74 1.90 -13.93
C GLY A 126 3.49 3.09 -12.99
N VAL A 127 2.22 3.44 -12.80
CA VAL A 127 1.76 4.47 -11.86
C VAL A 127 1.27 3.77 -10.59
N VAL A 128 1.69 4.27 -9.43
CA VAL A 128 1.18 3.78 -8.13
C VAL A 128 -0.05 4.58 -7.77
N GLU A 129 -1.21 3.93 -7.82
CA GLU A 129 -2.43 4.48 -7.22
C GLU A 129 -2.42 4.20 -5.73
N ALA A 130 -2.51 5.26 -4.92
CA ALA A 130 -2.66 5.21 -3.48
C ALA A 130 -4.03 5.78 -3.09
N ARG A 131 -4.92 4.93 -2.57
CA ARG A 131 -6.30 5.29 -2.24
C ARG A 131 -6.51 5.23 -0.72
N PHE A 132 -7.00 6.31 -0.10
CA PHE A 132 -7.25 6.39 1.33
C PHE A 132 -8.60 7.06 1.64
N ALA A 133 -9.20 6.73 2.78
CA ALA A 133 -10.35 7.45 3.28
C ALA A 133 -9.86 8.66 4.11
N ILE A 134 -10.28 9.86 3.74
CA ILE A 134 -10.03 11.05 4.54
C ILE A 134 -10.86 10.92 5.82
N ARG A 135 -10.16 10.96 6.96
CA ARG A 135 -10.77 10.86 8.28
C ARG A 135 -11.50 12.16 8.63
N ASP A 136 -12.78 12.04 8.97
CA ASP A 136 -13.50 13.12 9.62
C ASP A 136 -12.93 13.38 11.03
N ASN A 137 -12.99 14.63 11.49
CA ASN A 137 -12.26 15.13 12.64
C ASN A 137 -12.90 16.44 13.13
N TYR A 138 -12.68 16.80 14.40
CA TYR A 138 -13.44 17.83 15.13
C TYR A 138 -13.53 19.23 14.50
N THR A 139 -12.67 19.57 13.51
CA THR A 139 -12.80 20.80 12.72
C THR A 139 -12.35 20.57 11.27
N GLU A 140 -12.90 21.33 10.31
CA GLU A 140 -12.48 21.31 8.90
C GLU A 140 -10.97 21.44 8.72
N GLN A 141 -10.30 22.28 9.51
CA GLN A 141 -8.85 22.46 9.43
C GLN A 141 -8.10 21.19 9.84
N LEU A 142 -8.58 20.45 10.84
CA LEU A 142 -8.00 19.16 11.24
C LEU A 142 -8.27 18.05 10.22
N ILE A 143 -9.39 18.10 9.49
CA ILE A 143 -9.66 17.19 8.37
C ILE A 143 -8.68 17.47 7.23
N LYS A 144 -8.54 18.74 6.81
CA LYS A 144 -7.60 19.18 5.77
C LYS A 144 -6.15 18.83 6.12
N ASP A 145 -5.69 19.22 7.31
CA ASP A 145 -4.32 18.99 7.75
C ASP A 145 -4.05 17.53 8.17
N GLY A 146 -5.10 16.74 8.40
CA GLY A 146 -5.05 15.27 8.44
C GLY A 146 -4.74 14.70 7.06
N ALA A 147 -5.60 14.96 6.08
CA ALA A 147 -5.45 14.49 4.70
C ALA A 147 -4.11 14.92 4.05
N ARG A 148 -3.61 16.13 4.37
CA ARG A 148 -2.28 16.60 3.96
C ARG A 148 -1.14 15.83 4.61
N SER A 149 -1.28 15.43 5.89
CA SER A 149 -0.33 14.54 6.57
C SER A 149 -0.30 13.18 5.88
N ASP A 150 -1.47 12.59 5.69
CA ASP A 150 -1.64 11.26 5.09
C ASP A 150 -1.07 11.26 3.65
N THR A 151 -1.25 12.36 2.90
CA THR A 151 -0.60 12.57 1.58
C THR A 151 0.93 12.52 1.67
N ILE A 152 1.55 13.20 2.65
CA ILE A 152 3.02 13.21 2.82
C ILE A 152 3.52 11.80 3.14
N ASP A 153 2.88 11.09 4.06
CA ASP A 153 3.27 9.73 4.47
C ASP A 153 3.08 8.71 3.34
N ILE A 154 1.99 8.84 2.56
CA ILE A 154 1.74 8.07 1.33
C ILE A 154 2.87 8.25 0.31
N LEU A 155 3.24 9.50 0.01
CA LEU A 155 4.27 9.80 -0.98
C LEU A 155 5.67 9.36 -0.51
N LYS A 156 5.97 9.51 0.80
CA LYS A 156 7.22 9.04 1.42
C LYS A 156 7.33 7.52 1.33
N TYR A 157 6.28 6.79 1.70
CA TYR A 157 6.23 5.32 1.58
C TYR A 157 6.33 4.86 0.12
N ALA A 158 5.56 5.47 -0.79
CA ALA A 158 5.51 5.06 -2.19
C ALA A 158 6.86 5.28 -2.89
N LYS A 159 7.55 6.38 -2.61
CA LYS A 159 8.92 6.65 -3.09
C LYS A 159 9.92 5.56 -2.70
N THR A 160 9.85 5.07 -1.45
CA THR A 160 10.75 4.02 -0.95
C THR A 160 10.37 2.63 -1.43
N THR A 161 9.07 2.36 -1.59
CA THR A 161 8.55 1.01 -1.91
C THR A 161 8.48 0.74 -3.42
N TYR A 162 8.30 1.78 -4.23
CA TYR A 162 8.11 1.69 -5.69
C TYR A 162 9.05 2.68 -6.42
N PRO A 163 10.38 2.55 -6.30
CA PRO A 163 11.33 3.48 -6.93
C PRO A 163 11.19 3.55 -8.47
N ASP A 164 10.77 2.44 -9.08
CA ASP A 164 10.53 2.31 -10.52
C ASP A 164 9.15 2.79 -10.98
N ALA A 165 8.31 3.35 -10.09
CA ALA A 165 7.07 4.01 -10.48
C ALA A 165 7.35 5.26 -11.33
N SER A 166 6.55 5.51 -12.36
CA SER A 166 6.64 6.73 -13.18
C SER A 166 5.99 7.94 -12.49
N ALA A 167 4.91 7.68 -11.75
CA ALA A 167 4.23 8.63 -10.89
C ALA A 167 3.52 7.90 -9.73
N VAL A 168 3.14 8.66 -8.70
CA VAL A 168 2.19 8.26 -7.66
C VAL A 168 0.95 9.13 -7.81
N ASN A 169 -0.24 8.52 -7.87
CA ASN A 169 -1.51 9.23 -7.84
C ASN A 169 -2.23 8.96 -6.51
N VAL A 170 -2.52 10.01 -5.75
CA VAL A 170 -3.09 9.92 -4.39
C VAL A 170 -4.55 10.35 -4.42
N GLN A 171 -5.46 9.42 -4.11
CA GLN A 171 -6.90 9.66 -4.02
C GLN A 171 -7.39 9.57 -2.58
N GLY A 172 -8.02 10.64 -2.11
CA GLY A 172 -8.64 10.73 -0.80
C GLY A 172 -10.16 10.86 -0.93
N THR A 173 -10.92 9.90 -0.38
CA THR A 173 -12.40 9.93 -0.40
C THR A 173 -12.98 10.47 0.91
N PHE A 174 -14.03 11.29 0.85
CA PHE A 174 -14.69 11.88 2.03
C PHE A 174 -16.22 11.79 1.93
N PRO A 175 -16.95 11.49 3.03
CA PRO A 175 -18.42 11.58 3.06
C PRO A 175 -18.88 13.03 2.92
N MET A 176 -19.81 13.30 2.01
CA MET A 176 -20.44 14.61 1.85
C MET A 176 -21.95 14.49 1.95
N THR A 177 -22.57 15.39 2.71
CA THR A 177 -24.01 15.45 2.93
C THR A 177 -24.64 16.54 2.07
N ASP A 178 -25.68 16.20 1.32
CA ASP A 178 -26.39 17.14 0.46
C ASP A 178 -27.37 18.06 1.25
N PRO A 179 -27.96 19.10 0.64
CA PRO A 179 -28.92 19.98 1.30
C PRO A 179 -30.22 19.32 1.79
N TYR A 180 -30.45 18.05 1.46
CA TYR A 180 -31.60 17.24 1.89
C TYR A 180 -31.23 16.24 3.00
N GLY A 181 -29.96 16.17 3.41
CA GLY A 181 -29.46 15.27 4.45
C GLY A 181 -28.95 13.92 3.95
N ASN A 182 -28.84 13.68 2.64
CA ASN A 182 -28.29 12.43 2.12
C ASN A 182 -26.76 12.47 2.13
N THR A 183 -26.11 11.54 2.82
CA THR A 183 -24.65 11.41 2.81
C THR A 183 -24.17 10.44 1.73
N SER A 184 -23.22 10.87 0.91
CA SER A 184 -22.53 10.03 -0.09
C SER A 184 -21.04 10.32 -0.10
N THR A 185 -20.22 9.27 -0.14
CA THR A 185 -18.75 9.38 -0.18
C THR A 185 -18.27 9.66 -1.60
N GLN A 186 -17.44 10.69 -1.74
CA GLN A 186 -16.94 11.20 -3.02
C GLN A 186 -15.41 11.32 -2.99
N VAL A 187 -14.77 11.34 -4.16
CA VAL A 187 -13.32 11.66 -4.28
C VAL A 187 -13.14 13.15 -3.99
N ALA A 188 -12.52 13.47 -2.86
CA ALA A 188 -12.32 14.84 -2.41
C ALA A 188 -10.99 15.44 -2.87
N ILE A 189 -9.98 14.58 -3.04
CA ILE A 189 -8.69 14.90 -3.67
C ILE A 189 -8.26 13.77 -4.60
N ASP A 190 -7.63 14.14 -5.72
CA ASP A 190 -7.03 13.23 -6.70
C ASP A 190 -5.74 13.93 -7.18
N LEU A 191 -4.55 13.43 -6.80
CA LEU A 191 -3.31 14.20 -6.81
C LEU A 191 -2.15 13.43 -7.43
N THR A 192 -1.69 13.83 -8.60
CA THR A 192 -0.57 13.17 -9.31
C THR A 192 0.77 13.83 -8.99
N TYR A 193 1.77 13.01 -8.67
CA TYR A 193 3.16 13.41 -8.48
C TYR A 193 4.07 12.47 -9.31
N SER A 194 4.75 13.03 -10.30
CA SER A 194 5.79 12.38 -11.10
C SER A 194 6.99 11.93 -10.25
N ARG A 195 7.76 10.96 -10.75
CA ARG A 195 9.04 10.58 -10.16
C ARG A 195 9.98 11.78 -10.02
N GLU A 196 9.99 12.67 -11.00
CA GLU A 196 10.81 13.89 -11.03
C GLU A 196 10.44 14.84 -9.90
N THR A 197 9.15 15.00 -9.60
CA THR A 197 8.68 15.83 -8.48
C THR A 197 8.87 15.11 -7.14
N LEU A 198 8.61 13.81 -7.04
CA LEU A 198 8.96 12.98 -5.87
C LEU A 198 10.47 12.99 -5.54
N ASN A 199 11.34 13.27 -6.51
CA ASN A 199 12.78 13.43 -6.31
C ASN A 199 13.21 14.84 -5.86
N LYS A 200 12.33 15.85 -5.94
CA LYS A 200 12.57 17.22 -5.44
C LYS A 200 12.04 17.45 -4.03
N ILE A 201 11.07 16.65 -3.56
CA ILE A 201 10.44 16.81 -2.24
C ILE A 201 11.43 16.44 -1.12
N ASN A 202 11.77 17.43 -0.28
CA ASN A 202 12.34 17.18 1.03
C ASN A 202 11.23 16.76 2.01
N PHE A 203 11.06 15.45 2.21
CA PHE A 203 10.01 14.88 3.05
C PHE A 203 10.13 15.18 4.56
N ASP A 204 11.26 15.73 5.00
CA ASP A 204 11.48 16.11 6.40
C ASP A 204 11.33 17.64 6.61
N GLY A 205 11.09 18.40 5.54
CA GLY A 205 10.87 19.86 5.57
C GLY A 205 9.66 20.38 4.78
N VAL A 206 8.97 19.54 4.01
CA VAL A 206 7.77 19.95 3.24
C VAL A 206 6.60 20.24 4.17
N THR A 207 5.93 21.38 3.97
CA THR A 207 4.78 21.76 4.81
C THR A 207 3.49 21.10 4.32
N LYS A 208 2.56 20.87 5.26
CA LYS A 208 1.20 20.39 4.96
C LYS A 208 0.46 21.27 3.96
N LYS A 209 0.66 22.60 3.98
CA LYS A 209 0.03 23.51 3.00
C LYS A 209 0.66 23.37 1.62
N SER A 210 1.99 23.26 1.53
CA SER A 210 2.70 23.19 0.24
C SER A 210 2.55 21.87 -0.50
N ILE A 211 2.32 20.74 0.19
CA ILE A 211 2.36 19.41 -0.47
C ILE A 211 1.35 19.29 -1.62
N TRP A 212 0.14 19.83 -1.48
CA TRP A 212 -0.86 19.78 -2.56
C TRP A 212 -0.60 20.80 -3.67
N GLU A 213 0.07 21.92 -3.38
CA GLU A 213 0.40 22.94 -4.40
C GLU A 213 1.58 22.55 -5.29
N ILE A 214 2.39 21.58 -4.87
CA ILE A 214 3.48 21.00 -5.68
C ILE A 214 3.07 19.70 -6.41
N ARG A 215 1.78 19.41 -6.52
CA ARG A 215 1.26 18.34 -7.41
C ARG A 215 1.50 18.72 -8.87
N ASP A 216 1.83 17.75 -9.71
CA ASP A 216 2.01 18.00 -11.15
C ASP A 216 0.67 18.11 -11.88
N SER A 217 -0.37 17.41 -11.39
CA SER A 217 -1.75 17.53 -11.87
C SER A 217 -2.76 17.01 -10.84
N GLY A 218 -4.06 17.09 -11.19
CA GLY A 218 -5.15 16.55 -10.38
C GLY A 218 -6.05 17.63 -9.73
N SER A 219 -7.02 17.19 -8.94
CA SER A 219 -8.12 18.01 -8.41
C SER A 219 -8.20 17.99 -6.86
N VAL A 220 -8.76 19.07 -6.32
CA VAL A 220 -9.10 19.25 -4.91
C VAL A 220 -10.48 19.92 -4.86
N LEU A 221 -11.48 19.27 -4.24
CA LEU A 221 -12.82 19.84 -4.11
C LEU A 221 -12.76 21.17 -3.32
N PRO A 222 -13.62 22.16 -3.61
CA PRO A 222 -13.59 23.47 -2.97
C PRO A 222 -13.57 23.44 -1.44
N ALA A 223 -14.32 22.51 -0.83
CA ALA A 223 -14.32 22.29 0.62
C ALA A 223 -12.93 22.00 1.21
N PHE A 224 -12.02 21.41 0.42
CA PHE A 224 -10.67 21.00 0.83
C PHE A 224 -9.56 22.01 0.46
N GLN A 225 -9.88 23.08 -0.26
CA GLN A 225 -8.89 24.08 -0.69
C GLN A 225 -8.27 24.84 0.51
N PRO A 226 -7.04 25.40 0.35
CA PRO A 226 -6.19 25.87 1.45
C PRO A 226 -6.56 27.21 2.11
#